data_AF-A0A538GRE8-F1
#
_entry.id   AF-A0A538GRE8-F1
#
_cell.length_a   1.000
_cell.length_b   1.000
_cell.length_c   1.000
_cell.angle_alpha   90.00
_cell.angle_beta   90.00
_cell.angle_gamma   90.00
#
_symmetry.space_group_name_H-M   'P 1'
#
loop_
_entity.id
_entity.type
_entity.pdbx_description
1 polymer ?
#
loop_
_entity_poly.entity_id
_entity_poly.type
_entity_poly.pdbx_seq_one_letter_code
_entity_poly.pdbx_strand_id
1 'polypeptide(L)' 'MANQDPRIEMLERDIAALVEQRQTLRAFGAEARELERNRCEIVARQHELSETLISIYAPQPAFAIA' A
#
# COMPACT_ATOMS: atom_id res chain seq x y z
N MET A 1 0.30 -17.16 15.11
CA MET A 1 0.24 -16.31 13.90
C MET A 1 0.19 -14.89 14.40
N ALA A 2 1.14 -14.04 13.99
CA ALA A 2 1.19 -12.66 14.45
C ALA A 2 -0.14 -11.98 14.14
N ASN A 3 -0.74 -11.35 15.14
CA ASN A 3 -1.93 -10.53 14.97
C ASN A 3 -1.54 -9.37 14.03
N GLN A 4 -1.74 -9.54 12.72
CA GLN A 4 -1.48 -8.47 11.75
C GLN A 4 -2.41 -7.32 12.12
N ASP A 5 -1.86 -6.12 12.20
CA ASP A 5 -2.64 -4.93 12.46
C ASP A 5 -3.74 -4.85 11.38
N PRO A 6 -5.02 -4.65 11.74
CA PRO A 6 -6.12 -4.63 10.78
C PRO A 6 -5.94 -3.58 9.68
N ARG A 7 -5.12 -2.54 9.92
CA ARG A 7 -4.75 -1.55 8.92
C ARG A 7 -3.80 -2.11 7.85
N ILE A 8 -2.88 -3.01 8.20
CA ILE A 8 -2.01 -3.71 7.24
C ILE A 8 -2.87 -4.51 6.27
N GLU A 9 -3.78 -5.35 6.79
CA GLU A 9 -4.65 -6.17 5.94
C GLU A 9 -5.56 -5.33 5.03
N MET A 10 -6.08 -4.21 5.55
CA MET A 10 -6.88 -3.27 4.76
C MET A 10 -6.06 -2.68 3.61
N LEU A 11 -4.84 -2.21 3.88
CA LEU A 11 -3.97 -1.63 2.86
C LEU A 11 -3.56 -2.65 1.80
N GLU A 12 -3.26 -3.89 2.20
CA GLU A 12 -2.98 -4.98 1.26
C GLU A 12 -4.17 -5.29 0.35
N ARG A 13 -5.39 -5.36 0.91
CA ARG A 13 -6.63 -5.55 0.13
C ARG A 13 -6.88 -4.40 -0.83
N ASP A 14 -6.69 -3.16 -0.39
CA ASP A 14 -6.90 -1.97 -1.22
C ASP A 14 -5.88 -1.91 -2.39
N ILE A 15 -4.61 -2.25 -2.13
CA ILE A 15 -3.58 -2.34 -3.18
C ILE A 15 -3.96 -3.43 -4.18
N ALA A 16 -4.40 -4.60 -3.72
CA ALA A 16 -4.82 -5.68 -4.61
C ALA A 16 -5.99 -5.24 -5.51
N ALA A 17 -7.01 -4.59 -4.96
CA ALA A 17 -8.14 -4.06 -5.71
C ALA A 17 -7.70 -3.01 -6.76
N LEU A 18 -6.77 -2.13 -6.41
CA LEU A 18 -6.22 -1.14 -7.37
C LEU A 18 -5.41 -1.81 -8.50
N VAL A 19 -4.69 -2.90 -8.21
CA VAL A 19 -3.97 -3.68 -9.22
C VAL A 19 -4.95 -4.41 -10.15
N GLU A 20 -6.02 -5.00 -9.62
CA GLU A 20 -7.09 -5.59 -10.44
C GLU A 20 -7.73 -4.53 -11.33
N GLN A 21 -8.10 -3.37 -10.78
CA GLN A 21 -8.60 -2.24 -11.54
C GLN A 21 -7.64 -1.82 -12.66
N ARG A 22 -6.32 -1.82 -12.39
CA ARG A 22 -5.30 -1.52 -13.41
C ARG A 22 -5.33 -2.52 -14.55
N GLN A 23 -5.46 -3.81 -14.24
CA GLN A 23 -5.54 -4.87 -15.24
C GLN A 23 -6.80 -4.69 -16.10
N THR A 24 -7.94 -4.37 -15.47
CA THR A 24 -9.18 -4.01 -16.17
C THR A 24 -8.99 -2.81 -17.10
N LEU A 25 -8.43 -1.70 -16.60
CA LEU A 25 -8.16 -0.51 -17.41
C LEU A 25 -7.30 -0.82 -18.63
N ARG A 26 -6.25 -1.65 -18.46
CA ARG A 26 -5.40 -2.09 -19.58
C ARG A 26 -6.17 -2.97 -20.58
N ALA A 27 -6.99 -3.91 -20.09
CA ALA A 27 -7.76 -4.81 -20.94
C ALA A 27 -8.77 -4.05 -21.82
N PHE A 28 -9.34 -2.95 -21.31
CA PHE A 28 -10.29 -2.11 -22.05
C PHE A 28 -9.63 -0.96 -22.84
N GLY A 29 -8.30 -0.89 -22.86
CA GLY A 29 -7.58 0.16 -23.60
C GLY A 29 -7.79 1.56 -23.02
N ALA A 30 -7.89 1.68 -21.70
CA ALA A 30 -8.08 2.95 -21.02
C ALA A 30 -6.99 3.98 -21.35
N GLU A 31 -7.35 5.26 -21.25
CA GLU A 31 -6.47 6.36 -21.59
C GLU A 31 -5.27 6.45 -20.64
N ALA A 32 -4.16 6.99 -21.14
CA ALA A 32 -2.93 7.14 -20.35
C ALA A 32 -3.16 7.88 -19.02
N ARG A 33 -4.08 8.86 -19.01
CA ARG A 33 -4.44 9.63 -17.81
C ARG A 33 -5.15 8.76 -16.75
N GLU A 34 -5.93 7.78 -17.14
CA GLU A 34 -6.60 6.86 -16.20
C GLU A 34 -5.61 5.88 -15.60
N LEU A 35 -4.71 5.35 -16.45
CA LEU A 35 -3.61 4.50 -16.00
C LEU A 35 -2.66 5.24 -15.06
N GLU A 36 -2.39 6.52 -15.30
CA GLU A 36 -1.52 7.31 -14.42
C GLU A 36 -2.17 7.61 -13.07
N ARG A 37 -3.47 7.96 -13.06
CA ARG A 37 -4.23 8.14 -11.81
C ARG A 37 -4.20 6.87 -10.95
N ASN A 38 -4.55 5.73 -11.54
CA ASN A 38 -4.49 4.44 -10.85
C ASN A 38 -3.06 4.10 -10.37
N ARG A 39 -2.01 4.44 -11.14
CA ARG A 39 -0.62 4.23 -10.72
C ARG A 39 -0.28 5.07 -9.47
N CYS A 40 -0.66 6.34 -9.45
CA CYS A 40 -0.43 7.22 -8.32
C CYS A 40 -1.15 6.72 -7.05
N GLU A 41 -2.39 6.23 -7.19
CA GLU A 41 -3.14 5.66 -6.07
C GLU A 41 -2.47 4.40 -5.51
N ILE A 42 -2.01 3.48 -6.37
CA ILE A 42 -1.24 2.29 -5.94
C ILE A 42 -0.02 2.70 -5.12
N VAL A 43 0.78 3.65 -5.65
CA VAL A 43 2.00 4.11 -4.97
C VAL A 43 1.68 4.77 -3.64
N ALA A 44 0.60 5.57 -3.56
CA ALA A 44 0.19 6.20 -2.31
C ALA A 44 -0.17 5.17 -1.24
N ARG A 45 -0.93 4.11 -1.58
CA ARG A 45 -1.28 3.05 -0.63
C ARG A 45 -0.08 2.18 -0.25
N GLN A 46 0.83 1.93 -1.19
CA GLN A 46 2.09 1.23 -0.89
C GLN A 46 2.98 2.02 0.07
N HIS A 47 3.05 3.36 -0.09
CA HIS A 47 3.75 4.22 0.83
C HIS A 47 3.16 4.13 2.24
N GLU A 48 1.83 4.26 2.36
CA GLU A 48 1.15 4.15 3.65
C GLU A 48 1.34 2.78 4.31
N LEU A 49 1.31 1.69 3.52
CA LEU A 49 1.62 0.35 4.01
C LEU A 49 3.05 0.28 4.53
N SER A 50 4.02 0.82 3.79
CA SER A 50 5.41 0.85 4.22
C SER A 50 5.58 1.62 5.52
N GLU A 51 4.98 2.81 5.66
CA GLU A 51 5.03 3.60 6.88
C GLU A 51 4.39 2.87 8.07
N THR A 52 3.26 2.20 7.84
CA THR A 52 2.56 1.41 8.85
C THR A 52 3.43 0.25 9.33
N LEU A 53 4.05 -0.50 8.41
CA LEU A 53 4.97 -1.59 8.74
C LEU A 53 6.19 -1.09 9.51
N ILE A 54 6.79 0.03 9.08
CA ILE A 54 7.91 0.64 9.78
C ILE A 54 7.48 1.04 11.19
N SER A 55 6.33 1.72 11.35
CA SER A 55 5.85 2.15 12.66
C SER A 55 5.61 1.00 13.64
N ILE A 56 5.18 -0.16 13.15
CA ILE A 56 4.86 -1.32 13.99
C ILE A 56 6.10 -2.14 14.32
N TYR A 57 6.98 -2.33 13.34
CA TYR A 57 8.07 -3.30 13.42
C TYR A 57 9.46 -2.68 13.54
N ALA A 58 9.60 -1.35 13.41
CA ALA A 58 10.88 -0.71 13.62
C ALA A 58 11.37 -1.01 15.04
N PRO A 59 12.62 -1.50 15.19
CA PRO A 59 13.20 -1.69 16.50
C PRO A 59 13.22 -0.34 17.22
N GLN A 60 12.64 -0.30 18.42
CA GLN A 60 12.81 0.84 19.30
C GLN A 60 14.31 1.08 19.47
N PRO A 61 14.81 2.32 19.32
CA PRO A 61 16.22 2.58 19.48
C PRO A 61 16.65 2.11 20.87
N ALA A 62 17.60 1.17 20.91
CA ALA A 62 18.14 0.57 22.15
C ALA A 62 18.79 1.61 23.09
N PHE A 63 18.97 2.83 22.59
CA PHE A 63 19.50 3.99 23.27
C PHE A 63 18.50 5.15 23.17
N ALA A 64 17.28 4.96 23.65
CA ALA A 64 16.60 6.06 24.34
C ALA A 64 17.35 6.26 25.68
N ILE A 65 18.52 6.89 25.62
CA ILE A 65 19.32 7.21 26.80
C ILE A 65 18.80 8.52 27.38
N ALA A 66 18.46 8.45 28.67
CA ALA A 66 18.12 9.51 29.63
C ALA A 66 16.73 10.17 29.50
#